data_AF-A0A1G3JA85-F1
#
_entry.id   AF-A0A1G3JA85-F1
#
_cell.length_a   1.000
_cell.length_b   1.000
_cell.length_c   1.000
_cell.angle_alpha   90.00
_cell.angle_beta   90.00
_cell.angle_gamma   90.00
#
_symmetry.space_group_name_H-M   'P 1'
#
loop_
_entity.id
_entity.type
_entity.pdbx_description
1 polymer ?
#
loop_
_entity_poly.entity_id
_entity_poly.type
_entity_poly.pdbx_seq_one_letter_code
_entity_poly.pdbx_strand_id
1 'polypeptide(L)'
;MFPFEDFAQVGMILGALAIGGWIFTTWLRVKNGYPLENSWGKPIYPQKNEEMVERIKLLSQENAQLRAEIGSMKDRLIVVERIVTDESHQLTREIEQLRGVAN
;
A
#
# COMPACT_ATOMS: atom_id res chain seq x y z
N MET A 1 -12.21 23.91 64.46
CA MET A 1 -11.20 23.19 63.65
C MET A 1 -11.99 22.30 62.72
N PHE A 2 -12.00 22.59 61.41
CA PHE A 2 -12.80 21.82 60.46
C PHE A 2 -12.34 20.35 60.45
N PRO A 3 -13.25 19.37 60.53
CA PRO A 3 -12.88 17.96 60.51
C PRO A 3 -12.34 17.60 59.12
N PHE A 4 -11.05 17.24 59.05
CA PHE A 4 -10.39 16.84 57.80
C PHE A 4 -10.98 15.54 57.20
N GLU A 5 -11.74 14.78 57.98
CA GLU A 5 -12.38 13.54 57.55
C GLU A 5 -13.48 13.77 56.50
N ASP A 6 -14.22 14.87 56.61
CA ASP A 6 -15.27 15.23 55.64
C ASP A 6 -14.66 15.58 54.27
N PHE A 7 -13.48 16.20 54.26
CA PHE A 7 -12.75 16.52 53.02
C PHE A 7 -12.23 15.27 52.31
N ALA A 8 -11.86 14.22 53.06
CA ALA A 8 -11.41 12.97 52.47
C ALA A 8 -12.55 12.22 51.77
N GLN A 9 -13.72 12.17 52.40
CA GLN A 9 -14.90 11.51 51.82
C GLN A 9 -15.39 12.26 50.57
N VAL A 10 -15.50 13.59 50.65
CA VAL A 10 -15.87 14.43 49.50
C VAL A 10 -14.85 14.32 48.37
N GLY A 11 -13.55 14.30 48.69
CA GLY A 11 -12.48 14.12 47.72
C GLY A 11 -12.55 12.77 46.99
N MET A 12 -12.85 11.68 47.71
CA MET A 12 -13.01 10.36 47.10
C MET A 12 -14.23 10.29 46.17
N ILE A 13 -15.36 10.87 46.58
CA ILE A 13 -16.58 10.91 45.75
C ILE A 13 -16.32 11.71 44.46
N LEU A 14 -15.71 12.88 44.58
CA LEU A 14 -15.38 13.71 43.41
C LEU A 14 -14.37 13.02 42.48
N GLY A 15 -13.36 12.34 43.03
CA GLY A 15 -12.40 11.57 42.25
C GLY A 15 -13.06 10.42 41.47
N ALA A 16 -13.95 9.67 42.13
CA ALA A 16 -14.68 8.59 41.48
C ALA A 16 -15.60 9.09 40.35
N LEU A 17 -16.31 10.22 40.57
CA LEU A 17 -17.15 10.84 39.55
C LEU A 17 -16.34 11.37 38.37
N ALA A 18 -15.15 11.94 38.61
CA ALA A 18 -14.26 12.41 37.56
C ALA A 18 -13.75 11.26 36.67
N ILE A 19 -13.35 10.13 37.29
CA ILE A 19 -12.92 8.93 36.57
C ILE A 19 -14.10 8.35 35.77
N GLY A 20 -15.28 8.24 36.39
CA GLY A 20 -16.49 7.78 35.72
C GLY A 20 -16.88 8.64 34.51
N GLY A 21 -16.81 9.97 34.66
CA GLY A 21 -17.04 10.92 33.57
C GLY A 21 -16.02 10.79 32.43
N TRP A 22 -14.74 10.59 32.75
CA TRP A 22 -13.70 10.38 31.73
C TRP A 22 -13.90 9.08 30.94
N ILE A 23 -14.23 7.98 31.63
CA ILE A 23 -14.56 6.70 30.99
C ILE A 23 -15.81 6.85 30.11
N PHE A 24 -16.86 7.50 30.62
CA PHE A 24 -18.11 7.70 29.88
C PHE A 24 -17.91 8.53 28.61
N THR A 25 -17.16 9.63 28.68
CA THR A 25 -16.87 10.46 27.49
C THR A 25 -15.97 9.74 26.48
N THR A 26 -15.07 8.86 26.95
CA THR A 26 -14.22 8.03 26.08
C THR A 26 -15.06 6.94 25.41
N TRP A 27 -15.96 6.28 26.15
CA TRP A 27 -16.90 5.30 25.62
C TRP A 27 -17.84 5.92 24.58
N LEU A 28 -18.35 7.12 24.85
CA LEU A 28 -19.23 7.84 23.92
C LEU A 28 -18.49 8.28 22.65
N ARG A 29 -17.23 8.69 22.74
CA ARG A 29 -16.37 8.98 21.58
C ARG A 29 -16.12 7.73 20.73
N VAL A 30 -15.82 6.59 21.36
CA VAL A 30 -15.63 5.30 20.70
C VAL A 30 -16.91 4.84 20.00
N LYS A 31 -18.06 4.91 20.68
CA LYS A 31 -19.36 4.49 20.14
C LYS A 31 -19.84 5.38 19.00
N ASN A 32 -19.57 6.68 19.06
CA ASN A 32 -19.95 7.65 18.02
C ASN A 32 -18.92 7.79 16.89
N GLY A 33 -17.88 6.93 16.87
CA GLY A 33 -16.94 6.86 15.75
C GLY A 33 -16.00 8.07 15.63
N TYR A 34 -15.81 8.84 16.70
CA TYR A 34 -14.76 9.86 16.71
C TYR A 34 -13.40 9.15 16.75
N PRO A 35 -12.46 9.51 15.86
CA PRO A 35 -11.15 8.88 15.85
C PRO A 35 -10.49 9.08 17.21
N LEU A 36 -10.08 7.99 17.84
CA LEU A 36 -9.19 8.06 18.99
C LEU A 36 -7.84 8.55 18.46
N GLU A 37 -7.56 9.83 18.66
CA GLU A 37 -6.23 10.38 18.39
C GLU A 37 -5.23 9.68 19.31
N ASN A 38 -4.21 9.06 18.73
CA ASN A 38 -3.01 8.76 19.52
C ASN A 38 -2.32 10.08 19.90
N SER A 39 -1.39 10.05 20.84
CA SER A 39 -0.63 11.22 21.32
C SER A 39 0.21 11.96 20.26
N TRP A 40 0.01 11.65 18.98
CA TRP A 40 0.66 12.24 17.81
C TRP A 40 -0.36 12.65 16.71
N GLY A 41 -1.63 12.85 17.07
CA GLY A 41 -2.63 13.47 16.19
C GLY A 41 -3.00 12.65 14.96
N LYS A 42 -2.72 11.34 14.96
CA LYS A 42 -3.13 10.46 13.86
C LYS A 42 -4.42 9.74 14.26
N PRO A 43 -5.51 9.89 13.48
CA PRO A 43 -6.76 9.21 13.77
C PRO A 43 -6.56 7.70 13.66
N ILE A 44 -6.69 6.97 14.76
CA ILE A 44 -6.84 5.52 14.71
C ILE A 44 -8.27 5.27 14.20
N TYR A 45 -8.41 5.01 12.91
CA TYR A 45 -9.62 4.42 12.35
C TYR A 45 -9.53 2.90 12.50
N PRO A 46 -10.31 2.25 13.38
CA PRO A 46 -10.34 0.79 13.48
C PRO A 46 -11.29 0.14 12.45
N GLN A 47 -11.46 0.72 11.26
CA GLN A 47 -12.28 0.13 10.20
C GLN A 47 -11.62 0.36 8.83
N LYS A 48 -11.58 -0.71 8.02
CA LYS A 48 -11.02 -0.86 6.64
C LYS A 48 -9.68 -1.58 6.46
N ASN A 49 -9.35 -2.57 7.29
CA ASN A 49 -8.29 -3.51 6.91
C ASN A 49 -8.73 -4.49 5.81
N GLU A 50 -9.99 -4.95 5.78
CA GLU A 50 -10.44 -5.93 4.78
C GLU A 50 -10.52 -5.36 3.36
N GLU A 51 -11.21 -4.23 3.15
CA GLU A 51 -11.26 -3.56 1.83
C GLU A 51 -9.88 -3.16 1.31
N MET A 52 -8.97 -2.73 2.20
CA MET A 52 -7.61 -2.33 1.83
C MET A 52 -6.75 -3.56 1.49
N VAL A 53 -6.88 -4.65 2.24
CA VAL A 53 -6.20 -5.93 1.94
C VAL A 53 -6.70 -6.52 0.63
N GLU A 54 -8.00 -6.46 0.34
CA GLU A 54 -8.55 -6.87 -0.95
C GLU A 54 -8.01 -6.03 -2.11
N ARG A 55 -7.95 -4.70 -1.96
CA ARG A 55 -7.34 -3.81 -2.97
C ARG A 55 -5.86 -4.11 -3.17
N ILE A 56 -5.11 -4.36 -2.10
CA ILE A 56 -3.69 -4.75 -2.19
C ILE A 56 -3.55 -6.09 -2.94
N LYS A 57 -4.46 -7.04 -2.71
CA LYS A 57 -4.47 -8.32 -3.42
C LYS A 57 -4.78 -8.14 -4.91
N LEU A 58 -5.77 -7.33 -5.26
CA LEU A 58 -6.10 -7.00 -6.65
C LEU A 58 -4.94 -6.28 -7.36
N LEU A 59 -4.33 -5.27 -6.73
CA LEU A 59 -3.16 -4.58 -7.28
C LEU A 59 -1.94 -5.49 -7.42
N SER A 60 -1.75 -6.44 -6.50
CA SER A 60 -0.67 -7.44 -6.59
C SER A 60 -0.88 -8.38 -7.79
N GLN A 61 -2.14 -8.77 -8.05
CA GLN A 61 -2.50 -9.57 -9.23
C GLN A 61 -2.29 -8.80 -10.53
N GLU A 62 -2.71 -7.53 -10.60
CA GLU A 62 -2.46 -6.66 -11.77
C GLU A 62 -0.97 -6.49 -12.04
N ASN A 63 -0.16 -6.28 -10.99
CA ASN A 63 1.30 -6.19 -11.12
C ASN A 63 1.92 -7.49 -11.63
N ALA A 64 1.42 -8.66 -11.22
CA ALA A 64 1.90 -9.95 -11.71
C ALA A 64 1.56 -10.13 -13.20
N GLN A 65 0.35 -9.73 -13.62
CA GLN A 65 -0.07 -9.78 -15.02
C GLN A 65 0.75 -8.84 -15.90
N LEU A 66 0.95 -7.59 -15.48
CA LEU A 66 1.77 -6.62 -16.21
C LEU A 66 3.21 -7.11 -16.39
N ARG A 67 3.78 -7.75 -15.36
CA ARG A 67 5.13 -8.34 -15.45
C ARG A 67 5.19 -9.49 -16.46
N ALA A 68 4.16 -10.32 -16.53
CA ALA A 68 4.06 -11.40 -17.52
C ALA A 68 3.92 -10.83 -18.94
N GLU A 69 3.10 -9.80 -19.13
CA GLU A 69 2.92 -9.13 -20.41
C GLU A 69 4.22 -8.48 -20.89
N ILE A 70 4.92 -7.75 -20.01
CA ILE A 70 6.24 -7.16 -20.30
C ILE A 70 7.25 -8.26 -20.65
N GLY A 71 7.24 -9.40 -19.95
CA GLY A 71 8.08 -10.56 -20.29
C GLY A 71 7.84 -11.04 -21.72
N SER A 72 6.57 -11.24 -22.10
CA SER A 72 6.22 -11.68 -23.45
C SER A 72 6.62 -10.67 -24.54
N MET A 73 6.51 -9.37 -24.25
CA MET A 73 6.94 -8.32 -25.16
C MET A 73 8.47 -8.33 -25.33
N LYS A 74 9.21 -8.54 -24.24
CA LYS A 74 10.67 -8.67 -24.28
C LYS A 74 11.11 -9.86 -25.13
N ASP A 75 10.48 -11.02 -24.98
CA ASP A 75 10.82 -12.21 -25.78
C ASP A 75 10.60 -11.96 -27.27
N ARG A 76 9.52 -11.27 -27.63
CA ARG A 76 9.25 -10.87 -29.02
C ARG A 76 10.27 -9.86 -29.53
N LEU A 77 10.69 -8.90 -28.72
CA LEU A 77 11.72 -7.94 -29.09
C LEU A 77 13.06 -8.62 -29.38
N ILE A 78 13.42 -9.64 -28.60
CA ILE A 78 14.63 -10.46 -28.85
C ILE A 78 14.53 -11.18 -30.21
N VAL A 79 13.36 -11.74 -30.53
CA VAL A 79 13.13 -12.38 -31.85
C VAL A 79 13.25 -11.37 -32.98
N VAL A 80 12.67 -10.17 -32.82
CA VAL A 80 12.75 -9.10 -33.82
C VAL A 80 14.19 -8.62 -34.00
N GLU A 81 14.92 -8.40 -32.91
CA GLU A 81 16.33 -8.02 -32.94
C GLU A 81 17.15 -9.04 -33.73
N ARG A 82 16.90 -10.34 -33.52
CA ARG A 82 17.55 -11.41 -34.26
C ARG A 82 17.22 -11.39 -35.74
N ILE A 83 15.95 -11.25 -36.12
CA ILE A 83 15.53 -11.21 -37.53
C ILE A 83 16.23 -10.05 -38.24
N VAL A 84 16.13 -8.85 -37.68
CA VAL A 84 16.72 -7.65 -38.29
C VAL A 84 18.23 -7.78 -38.42
N THR A 85 18.91 -8.34 -37.42
CA THR A 85 20.37 -8.50 -37.45
C THR A 85 20.81 -9.60 -38.42
N ASP A 86 20.19 -10.78 -38.36
CA ASP A 86 20.55 -11.93 -39.21
C ASP A 86 20.24 -11.65 -40.69
N GLU A 87 19.09 -11.02 -41.01
CA GLU A 87 18.68 -10.67 -42.38
C GLU A 87 19.63 -9.64 -43.01
N SER A 88 20.04 -8.61 -42.25
CA SER A 88 21.00 -7.59 -42.70
C SER A 88 22.34 -8.21 -43.13
N HIS A 89 22.83 -9.18 -42.36
CA HIS A 89 24.06 -9.88 -42.66
C HIS A 89 23.92 -10.86 -43.84
N GLN A 90 22.76 -11.50 -44.00
CA GLN A 90 22.48 -12.37 -45.16
C GLN A 90 22.45 -11.57 -46.46
N LEU A 91 21.71 -10.46 -46.50
CA LEU A 91 21.61 -9.59 -47.67
C LEU A 91 23.00 -9.05 -48.07
N THR A 92 23.80 -8.62 -47.10
CA THR A 92 25.17 -8.11 -47.37
C THR A 92 26.05 -9.20 -48.02
N ARG A 93 25.94 -10.45 -47.55
CA ARG A 93 26.68 -11.58 -48.13
C ARG A 93 26.20 -11.93 -49.54
N GLU A 94 24.90 -11.92 -49.79
CA GLU A 94 24.34 -12.16 -51.12
C GLU A 94 24.77 -11.09 -52.12
N ILE A 95 24.74 -9.82 -51.73
CA ILE A 95 25.21 -8.71 -52.58
C ILE A 95 26.68 -8.92 -52.95
N GLU A 96 27.54 -9.27 -52.00
CA GLU A 96 28.97 -9.45 -52.28
C GLU A 96 29.24 -10.67 -53.18
N GLN A 97 28.47 -11.75 -53.03
CA GLN A 97 28.52 -12.89 -53.96
C GLN A 97 28.13 -12.50 -55.40
N LEU A 98 27.06 -11.72 -55.57
CA LEU A 98 26.64 -11.24 -56.89
C LEU A 98 27.69 -10.30 -57.52
N ARG A 99 28.38 -9.49 -56.72
CA ARG A 99 29.46 -8.60 -57.19
C ARG A 99 30.73 -9.36 -57.59
N GLY A 100 31.07 -10.44 -56.88
CA GLY A 100 32.24 -11.26 -57.18
C GLY A 100 32.08 -12.12 -58.45
N VAL A 101 30.85 -12.49 -58.81
CA VAL A 101 30.55 -13.27 -60.04
C VAL A 101 30.46 -12.38 -61.29
N ALA A 102 30.16 -11.09 -61.12
CA ALA A 102 29.96 -10.15 -62.22
C ALA A 102 31.24 -9.42 -62.70
N ASN A 103 32.40 -9.65 -62.06
CA ASN A 103 33.71 -9.12 -62.48
C ASN A 103 34.65 -10.26 -62.88
#